data_AF-A0A2H6N980-F1
#
_entry.id   AF-A0A2H6N980-F1
#
_cell.length_a   1.000
_cell.length_b   1.000
_cell.length_c   1.000
_cell.angle_alpha   90.00
_cell.angle_beta   90.00
_cell.angle_gamma   90.00
#
_symmetry.space_group_name_H-M   'P 1'
#
loop_
_entity.id
_entity.type
_entity.pdbx_description
1 polymer ?
#
loop_
_entity_poly.entity_id
_entity_poly.type
_entity_poly.pdbx_seq_one_letter_code
_entity_poly.pdbx_strand_id
1 'polypeptide(L)'
;VKHDQTAQEMKEQLEIFSKHPVHQNVDSCIVSLLSHGLEGGVYGVDGKLLQLQEIFSFFDNANCPKLQNKPKMFFIQACRGDETDRGVDQIDGNDRANSPGCEESDANKKENPKLRLPTCSDMICGYACLKGTAAMRNTKRGSWYIEALSSVFAEDARNMHVADMLVKVNRLIKHREGHAPGTEFHRCKEMSEYCSTLCQDLYLFPGIVSEN
;
A
#
# COMPACT_ATOMS: atom_id res chain seq x y z
N VAL A 1 -15.32 8.58 -3.72
CA VAL A 1 -15.06 8.31 -2.28
C VAL A 1 -16.32 7.72 -1.68
N LYS A 2 -16.19 6.71 -0.81
CA LYS A 2 -17.31 6.06 -0.10
C LYS A 2 -17.01 6.19 1.39
N HIS A 3 -18.00 6.58 2.19
CA HIS A 3 -17.84 6.83 3.63
C HIS A 3 -18.61 5.79 4.42
N ASP A 4 -18.09 5.43 5.59
CA ASP A 4 -18.79 4.68 6.64
C ASP A 4 -19.52 3.44 6.12
N GLN A 5 -18.80 2.63 5.35
CA GLN A 5 -19.32 1.42 4.72
C GLN A 5 -19.23 0.23 5.70
N THR A 6 -20.25 -0.63 5.69
CA THR A 6 -20.18 -1.97 6.28
C THR A 6 -19.17 -2.84 5.54
N ALA A 7 -18.73 -3.95 6.13
CA ALA A 7 -17.80 -4.86 5.46
C ALA A 7 -18.37 -5.39 4.14
N GLN A 8 -19.67 -5.68 4.12
CA GLN A 8 -20.37 -6.16 2.93
C GLN A 8 -20.46 -5.08 1.84
N GLU A 9 -20.80 -3.84 2.20
CA GLU A 9 -20.82 -2.73 1.24
C GLU A 9 -19.42 -2.46 0.67
N MET A 10 -18.38 -2.46 1.51
CA MET A 10 -17.00 -2.32 1.02
C MET A 10 -16.66 -3.40 -0.01
N LYS A 11 -16.96 -4.66 0.31
CA LYS A 11 -16.75 -5.79 -0.59
C LYS A 11 -17.47 -5.59 -1.92
N GLU A 12 -18.75 -5.26 -1.89
CA GLU A 12 -19.55 -5.03 -3.11
C GLU A 12 -19.02 -3.86 -3.94
N GLN A 13 -18.65 -2.74 -3.31
CA GLN A 13 -18.09 -1.60 -4.03
C GLN A 13 -16.74 -1.92 -4.68
N LEU A 14 -15.88 -2.70 -3.99
CA LEU A 14 -14.59 -3.13 -4.52
C LEU A 14 -14.77 -4.11 -5.68
N GLU A 15 -15.71 -5.03 -5.60
CA GLU A 15 -16.04 -5.97 -6.67
C GLU A 15 -16.66 -5.25 -7.89
N ILE A 16 -17.55 -4.28 -7.67
CA ILE A 16 -18.09 -3.44 -8.75
C ILE A 16 -16.96 -2.64 -9.40
N PHE A 17 -16.07 -2.05 -8.60
CA PHE A 17 -14.94 -1.28 -9.11
C PHE A 17 -13.98 -2.17 -9.91
N SER A 18 -13.64 -3.38 -9.45
CA SER A 18 -12.73 -4.27 -10.19
C SER A 18 -13.28 -4.69 -11.56
N LYS A 19 -14.61 -4.74 -11.71
CA LYS A 19 -15.27 -5.11 -12.97
C LYS A 19 -15.50 -3.92 -13.92
N HIS A 20 -15.21 -2.69 -13.48
CA HIS A 20 -15.58 -1.47 -14.20
C HIS A 20 -14.96 -1.42 -15.62
N PRO A 21 -15.72 -1.08 -16.67
CA PRO A 21 -15.22 -1.06 -18.05
C PRO A 21 -14.13 -0.03 -18.32
N VAL A 22 -14.08 1.07 -17.54
CA VAL A 22 -13.03 2.10 -17.68
C VAL A 22 -11.61 1.55 -17.56
N HIS A 23 -11.42 0.43 -16.86
CA HIS A 23 -10.12 -0.20 -16.66
C HIS A 23 -9.43 -0.57 -17.97
N GLN A 24 -10.18 -0.77 -19.05
CA GLN A 24 -9.61 -1.01 -20.38
C GLN A 24 -8.82 0.21 -20.89
N ASN A 25 -9.23 1.42 -20.51
CA ASN A 25 -8.77 2.70 -21.07
C ASN A 25 -7.92 3.53 -20.10
N VAL A 26 -7.54 2.98 -18.95
CA VAL A 26 -6.62 3.63 -17.98
C VAL A 26 -5.32 2.85 -17.90
N ASP A 27 -4.25 3.49 -17.43
CA ASP A 27 -2.93 2.84 -17.32
C ASP A 27 -2.71 2.15 -15.98
N SER A 28 -3.44 2.56 -14.94
CA SER A 28 -3.31 2.00 -13.58
C SER A 28 -4.60 2.20 -12.78
N CYS A 29 -4.68 1.57 -11.61
CA CYS A 29 -5.73 1.87 -10.63
C CYS A 29 -5.16 2.10 -9.23
N ILE A 30 -5.90 2.87 -8.42
CA ILE A 30 -5.58 3.11 -7.01
C ILE A 30 -6.78 2.73 -6.16
N VAL A 31 -6.55 1.97 -5.10
CA VAL A 31 -7.52 1.65 -4.04
C VAL A 31 -6.94 2.12 -2.71
N SER A 32 -7.69 2.94 -1.97
CA SER A 32 -7.30 3.40 -0.63
C SER A 32 -8.34 2.99 0.39
N LEU A 33 -7.93 2.25 1.40
CA LEU A 33 -8.78 1.76 2.49
C LEU A 33 -8.34 2.43 3.80
N LEU A 34 -9.22 3.22 4.39
CA LEU A 34 -8.97 3.96 5.62
C LEU A 34 -10.01 3.52 6.66
N SER A 35 -9.62 2.65 7.59
CA SER A 35 -10.52 2.15 8.64
C SER A 35 -9.74 1.70 9.88
N HIS A 36 -10.46 1.24 10.91
CA HIS A 36 -9.87 0.32 11.87
C HIS A 36 -9.51 -1.00 11.17
N GLY A 37 -8.60 -1.75 11.76
CA GLY A 37 -8.24 -3.06 11.23
C GLY A 37 -7.46 -3.87 12.24
N LEU A 38 -7.08 -5.06 11.79
CA LEU A 38 -6.17 -5.96 12.46
C LEU A 38 -5.31 -6.66 11.40
N GLU A 39 -4.41 -7.54 11.82
CA GLU A 39 -3.49 -8.18 10.88
C GLU A 39 -4.24 -8.86 9.71
N GLY A 40 -4.07 -8.32 8.51
CA GLY A 40 -4.63 -8.89 7.29
C GLY A 40 -6.07 -8.48 6.96
N GLY A 41 -6.69 -7.55 7.69
CA GLY A 41 -8.07 -7.12 7.43
C GLY A 41 -8.42 -5.70 7.86
N VAL A 42 -9.51 -5.18 7.31
CA VAL A 42 -10.09 -3.87 7.64
C VAL A 42 -11.53 -4.03 8.13
N TYR A 43 -11.93 -3.22 9.11
CA TYR A 43 -13.28 -3.25 9.67
C TYR A 43 -14.25 -2.41 8.86
N GLY A 44 -15.46 -2.91 8.68
CA GLY A 44 -16.62 -2.08 8.34
C GLY A 44 -17.19 -1.39 9.57
N VAL A 45 -18.09 -0.43 9.35
CA VAL A 45 -18.80 0.25 10.46
C VAL A 45 -19.71 -0.68 11.26
N ASP A 46 -20.04 -1.85 10.70
CA ASP A 46 -20.76 -2.93 11.36
C ASP A 46 -19.87 -3.79 12.27
N GLY A 47 -18.59 -3.42 12.44
CA GLY A 47 -17.63 -4.15 13.27
C GLY A 47 -17.20 -5.48 12.66
N LYS A 48 -17.58 -5.78 11.42
CA LYS A 48 -17.16 -6.99 10.71
C LYS A 48 -15.85 -6.76 9.97
N LEU A 49 -15.02 -7.80 9.94
CA LEU A 49 -13.73 -7.76 9.29
C LEU A 49 -13.85 -8.19 7.83
N LEU A 50 -13.29 -7.39 6.92
CA LEU A 50 -13.06 -7.73 5.52
C LEU A 50 -11.58 -8.03 5.31
N GLN A 51 -11.28 -9.23 4.82
CA GLN A 51 -9.89 -9.68 4.63
C GLN A 51 -9.26 -9.00 3.43
N LEU A 52 -8.06 -8.46 3.59
CA LEU A 52 -7.30 -7.83 2.50
C LEU A 52 -7.02 -8.82 1.36
N GLN A 53 -6.82 -10.10 1.68
CA GLN A 53 -6.63 -11.14 0.66
C GLN A 53 -7.85 -11.30 -0.26
N GLU A 54 -9.06 -11.15 0.28
CA GLU A 54 -10.29 -11.16 -0.50
C GLU A 54 -10.40 -9.92 -1.39
N ILE A 55 -9.93 -8.77 -0.90
CA ILE A 55 -9.86 -7.55 -1.70
C ILE A 55 -8.86 -7.72 -2.85
N PHE A 56 -7.65 -8.22 -2.57
CA PHE A 56 -6.62 -8.41 -3.60
C PHE A 56 -7.04 -9.41 -4.67
N SER A 57 -7.81 -10.46 -4.31
CA SER A 57 -8.29 -11.43 -5.30
C SER A 57 -9.22 -10.80 -6.33
N PHE A 58 -10.00 -9.76 -5.97
CA PHE A 58 -10.84 -9.05 -6.94
C PHE A 58 -10.03 -8.36 -8.05
N PHE A 59 -8.76 -8.04 -7.81
CA PHE A 59 -7.88 -7.31 -8.73
C PHE A 59 -6.76 -8.18 -9.31
N ASP A 60 -6.78 -9.48 -9.03
CA ASP A 60 -5.82 -10.41 -9.60
C ASP A 60 -6.02 -10.58 -11.12
N ASN A 61 -5.06 -11.20 -11.79
CA ASN A 61 -5.09 -11.32 -13.24
C ASN A 61 -6.25 -12.20 -13.74
N ALA A 62 -6.82 -13.08 -12.91
CA ALA A 62 -7.95 -13.91 -13.28
C ALA A 62 -9.29 -13.16 -13.15
N ASN A 63 -9.46 -12.40 -12.09
CA ASN A 63 -10.71 -11.73 -11.74
C ASN A 63 -10.83 -10.31 -12.31
N CYS A 64 -9.71 -9.67 -12.67
CA CYS A 64 -9.68 -8.33 -13.27
C CYS A 64 -8.88 -8.29 -14.58
N PRO A 65 -9.36 -8.95 -15.66
CA PRO A 65 -8.62 -9.04 -16.92
C PRO A 65 -8.33 -7.68 -17.57
N LYS A 66 -9.17 -6.67 -17.32
CA LYS A 66 -8.99 -5.30 -17.85
C LYS A 66 -7.80 -4.56 -17.24
N LEU A 67 -7.29 -5.02 -16.09
CA LEU A 67 -6.10 -4.50 -15.41
C LEU A 67 -4.90 -5.45 -15.49
N GLN A 68 -4.93 -6.47 -16.35
CA GLN A 68 -3.74 -7.30 -16.59
C GLN A 68 -2.59 -6.45 -17.13
N ASN A 69 -1.37 -6.66 -16.61
CA ASN A 69 -0.16 -5.89 -16.93
C ASN A 69 -0.27 -4.39 -16.64
N LYS A 70 -1.29 -3.96 -15.89
CA LYS A 70 -1.46 -2.57 -15.47
C LYS A 70 -1.17 -2.44 -13.97
N PRO A 71 -0.41 -1.44 -13.52
CA PRO A 71 -0.11 -1.27 -12.10
C PRO A 71 -1.36 -1.05 -11.24
N LYS A 72 -1.43 -1.75 -10.11
CA LYS A 72 -2.51 -1.75 -9.13
C LYS A 72 -1.96 -1.29 -7.78
N MET A 73 -2.29 -0.08 -7.39
CA MET A 73 -1.81 0.54 -6.16
C MET A 73 -2.85 0.39 -5.04
N PHE A 74 -2.40 -0.10 -3.88
CA PHE A 74 -3.21 -0.22 -2.67
C PHE A 74 -2.57 0.59 -1.54
N PHE A 75 -3.36 1.44 -0.88
CA PHE A 75 -2.91 2.20 0.28
C PHE A 75 -3.83 1.90 1.47
N ILE A 76 -3.28 1.23 2.47
CA ILE A 76 -4.03 0.67 3.59
C ILE A 76 -3.67 1.43 4.87
N GLN A 77 -4.56 2.32 5.29
CA GLN A 77 -4.53 2.95 6.60
C GLN A 77 -5.45 2.16 7.53
N ALA A 78 -4.86 1.17 8.21
CA ALA A 78 -5.52 0.41 9.26
C ALA A 78 -4.47 -0.15 10.22
N CYS A 79 -4.86 -0.35 11.49
CA CYS A 79 -4.02 -1.09 12.42
C CYS A 79 -3.83 -2.53 11.92
N ARG A 80 -2.70 -3.15 12.27
CA ARG A 80 -2.38 -4.54 11.92
C ARG A 80 -2.04 -5.35 13.17
N GLY A 81 -2.49 -4.86 14.32
CA GLY A 81 -2.31 -5.37 15.66
C GLY A 81 -2.37 -4.22 16.66
N ASP A 82 -2.15 -4.54 17.92
CA ASP A 82 -2.31 -3.61 19.05
C ASP A 82 -0.95 -3.17 19.64
N GLU A 83 0.16 -3.65 19.09
CA GLU A 83 1.49 -3.28 19.58
C GLU A 83 1.79 -1.82 19.27
N THR A 84 2.19 -1.07 20.29
CA THR A 84 2.65 0.31 20.15
C THR A 84 4.16 0.33 20.12
N ASP A 85 4.75 0.88 19.04
CA ASP A 85 6.19 1.06 18.94
C ASP A 85 6.63 2.17 19.91
N ARG A 86 7.43 1.79 20.91
CA ARG A 86 7.99 2.69 21.92
C ARG A 86 9.27 3.39 21.46
N GLY A 87 9.78 3.03 20.28
CA GLY A 87 11.06 3.47 19.78
C GLY A 87 12.23 2.92 20.58
N VAL A 88 13.42 3.10 20.04
CA VAL A 88 14.70 2.89 20.72
C VAL A 88 15.59 4.10 20.46
N ASP A 89 16.48 4.42 21.40
CA ASP A 89 17.46 5.48 21.20
C ASP A 89 18.38 5.13 20.02
N GLN A 90 18.72 6.12 19.20
CA GLN A 90 19.57 5.92 18.02
C GLN A 90 21.02 5.72 18.46
N ILE A 91 21.46 4.46 18.52
CA ILE A 91 22.85 4.05 18.76
C ILE A 91 23.45 3.71 17.39
N ASP A 92 23.81 4.76 16.64
CA ASP A 92 24.74 4.76 15.48
C ASP A 92 24.39 3.88 14.24
N GLY A 93 24.77 4.37 13.05
CA GLY A 93 24.54 3.64 11.80
C GLY A 93 25.11 4.34 10.57
N ASN A 94 26.41 4.17 10.33
CA ASN A 94 27.02 4.31 9.00
C ASN A 94 27.81 3.03 8.71
N ASP A 95 27.28 2.14 7.88
CA ASP A 95 27.87 1.78 6.59
C ASP A 95 27.06 0.67 5.89
N ARG A 96 27.09 0.75 4.57
CA ARG A 96 26.33 -0.05 3.60
C ARG A 96 26.55 -1.55 3.81
N ALA A 97 25.45 -2.29 4.01
CA ALA A 97 25.47 -3.74 3.88
C ALA A 97 25.12 -4.12 2.44
N ASN A 98 26.10 -4.63 1.71
CA ASN A 98 25.90 -5.33 0.44
C ASN A 98 25.07 -6.59 0.69
N SER A 99 23.99 -6.76 -0.08
CA SER A 99 23.12 -7.94 -0.04
C SER A 99 23.77 -9.08 -0.82
N PRO A 100 23.86 -10.33 -0.29
CA PRO A 100 24.17 -11.49 -1.11
C PRO A 100 22.95 -11.83 -1.95
N GLY A 101 23.13 -11.95 -3.26
CA GLY A 101 22.14 -12.51 -4.16
C GLY A 101 22.00 -14.01 -3.92
N CYS A 102 20.76 -14.48 -3.88
CA CYS A 102 20.43 -15.89 -3.99
C CYS A 102 19.64 -16.05 -5.30
N GLU A 103 20.34 -16.52 -6.33
CA GLU A 103 19.72 -17.14 -7.50
C GLU A 103 19.68 -18.65 -7.27
N GLU A 104 18.58 -19.29 -7.67
CA GLU A 104 18.50 -20.74 -7.87
C GLU A 104 17.75 -21.03 -9.17
N SER A 105 18.14 -22.14 -9.81
CA SER A 105 18.21 -22.31 -11.28
C SER A 105 17.02 -23.01 -11.96
N ASP A 106 16.95 -22.73 -13.28
CA ASP A 106 16.55 -23.54 -14.46
C ASP A 106 15.22 -24.31 -14.56
N ALA A 107 14.47 -23.99 -15.62
CA ALA A 107 13.77 -24.99 -16.44
C ALA A 107 13.72 -24.58 -17.92
N ASN A 108 14.41 -25.35 -18.75
CA ASN A 108 14.43 -25.26 -20.20
C ASN A 108 13.19 -25.97 -20.79
N LYS A 109 12.38 -25.27 -21.61
CA LYS A 109 11.56 -25.90 -22.67
C LYS A 109 11.08 -24.86 -23.69
N LYS A 110 11.51 -25.04 -24.94
CA LYS A 110 10.99 -24.33 -26.12
C LYS A 110 9.67 -24.95 -26.55
N GLU A 111 8.59 -24.19 -26.43
CA GLU A 111 7.43 -24.13 -27.33
C GLU A 111 6.85 -22.73 -27.17
N ASN A 112 6.46 -22.03 -28.24
CA ASN A 112 5.89 -20.66 -28.14
C ASN A 112 4.69 -20.64 -27.16
N PRO A 113 4.85 -20.21 -25.90
CA PRO A 113 3.77 -20.25 -24.94
C PRO A 113 3.00 -18.95 -25.04
N LYS A 114 1.66 -18.99 -24.96
CA LYS A 114 0.93 -17.81 -24.49
C LYS A 114 1.54 -17.46 -23.14
N LEU A 115 2.12 -16.27 -23.02
CA LEU A 115 2.75 -15.77 -21.78
C LEU A 115 1.78 -16.00 -20.60
N ARG A 116 2.14 -16.88 -19.66
CA ARG A 116 1.34 -17.13 -18.45
C ARG A 116 1.77 -16.12 -17.40
N LEU A 117 0.86 -15.23 -17.03
CA LEU A 117 1.08 -14.30 -15.92
C LEU A 117 0.91 -15.03 -14.59
N PRO A 118 1.66 -14.66 -13.53
CA PRO A 118 1.32 -15.05 -12.16
C PRO A 118 -0.11 -14.62 -11.81
N THR A 119 -0.76 -15.33 -10.87
CA THR A 119 -2.12 -14.96 -10.43
C THR A 119 -2.17 -13.52 -9.93
N CYS A 120 -1.17 -13.12 -9.14
CA CYS A 120 -1.01 -11.74 -8.66
C CYS A 120 0.32 -11.17 -9.16
N SER A 121 0.27 -10.17 -10.04
CA SER A 121 1.41 -9.37 -10.49
C SER A 121 1.00 -7.90 -10.60
N ASP A 122 2.00 -7.02 -10.74
CA ASP A 122 1.79 -5.59 -11.00
C ASP A 122 1.04 -4.88 -9.86
N MET A 123 1.25 -5.32 -8.62
CA MET A 123 0.64 -4.71 -7.44
C MET A 123 1.70 -4.04 -6.57
N ILE A 124 1.37 -2.88 -6.00
CA ILE A 124 2.14 -2.29 -4.91
C ILE A 124 1.18 -1.91 -3.78
N CYS A 125 1.48 -2.36 -2.58
CA CYS A 125 0.64 -2.16 -1.41
C CYS A 125 1.44 -1.47 -0.31
N GLY A 126 1.06 -0.24 0.04
CA GLY A 126 1.62 0.50 1.17
C GLY A 126 0.69 0.42 2.38
N TYR A 127 1.25 0.05 3.53
CA TYR A 127 0.58 -0.10 4.81
C TYR A 127 1.05 1.00 5.77
N ALA A 128 0.12 1.59 6.51
CA ALA A 128 0.43 2.64 7.48
C ALA A 128 1.36 2.18 8.61
N CYS A 129 1.25 0.91 9.01
CA CYS A 129 2.00 0.32 10.11
C CYS A 129 2.54 -1.08 9.76
N LEU A 130 3.57 -1.51 10.48
CA LEU A 130 4.11 -2.87 10.40
C LEU A 130 3.08 -3.90 10.89
N LYS A 131 3.24 -5.16 10.47
CA LYS A 131 2.46 -6.28 11.04
C LYS A 131 2.59 -6.30 12.57
N GLY A 132 1.49 -6.56 13.27
CA GLY A 132 1.43 -6.56 14.73
C GLY A 132 1.26 -5.18 15.37
N THR A 133 1.50 -4.09 14.64
CA THR A 133 1.52 -2.74 15.21
C THR A 133 0.25 -1.93 14.94
N ALA A 134 0.04 -0.89 15.74
CA ALA A 134 -1.06 0.06 15.60
C ALA A 134 -0.70 1.20 14.63
N ALA A 135 -1.68 1.64 13.83
CA ALA A 135 -1.51 2.79 12.93
C ALA A 135 -1.90 4.09 13.63
N MET A 136 -1.05 5.11 13.56
CA MET A 136 -1.23 6.33 14.35
C MET A 136 -2.07 7.38 13.64
N ARG A 137 -2.93 8.04 14.42
CA ARG A 137 -3.75 9.16 13.97
C ARG A 137 -3.69 10.30 14.95
N ASN A 138 -3.35 11.49 14.45
CA ASN A 138 -3.47 12.72 15.19
C ASN A 138 -4.93 13.23 15.10
N THR A 139 -5.51 13.64 16.23
CA THR A 139 -6.90 14.11 16.31
C THR A 139 -7.15 15.42 15.54
N LYS A 140 -6.12 16.23 15.28
CA LYS A 140 -6.21 17.49 14.54
C LYS A 140 -5.70 17.39 13.10
N ARG A 141 -4.62 16.64 12.87
CA ARG A 141 -3.95 16.54 11.55
C ARG A 141 -4.33 15.32 10.73
N GLY A 142 -5.01 14.34 11.33
CA GLY A 142 -5.34 13.09 10.66
C GLY A 142 -4.23 12.03 10.78
N SER A 143 -4.27 11.02 9.91
CA SER A 143 -3.31 9.92 9.90
C SER A 143 -1.91 10.41 9.53
N TRP A 144 -0.89 9.93 10.24
CA TRP A 144 0.49 10.26 9.89
C TRP A 144 0.90 9.72 8.53
N TYR A 145 0.49 8.50 8.23
CA TYR A 145 0.76 7.85 6.95
C TYR A 145 0.09 8.56 5.78
N ILE A 146 -1.21 8.85 5.86
CA ILE A 146 -1.95 9.50 4.76
C ILE A 146 -1.44 10.93 4.51
N GLU A 147 -1.08 11.65 5.57
CA GLU A 147 -0.48 12.98 5.44
C GLU A 147 0.89 12.91 4.76
N ALA A 148 1.77 11.99 5.19
CA ALA A 148 3.07 11.79 4.56
C ALA A 148 2.94 11.34 3.10
N LEU A 149 2.04 10.39 2.81
CA LEU A 149 1.74 9.89 1.47
C LEU A 149 1.30 11.04 0.55
N SER A 150 0.35 11.86 1.03
CA SER A 150 -0.20 12.97 0.24
C SER A 150 0.86 14.05 -0.02
N SER A 151 1.69 14.39 0.97
CA SER A 151 2.79 15.37 0.81
C SER A 151 3.80 14.90 -0.23
N VAL A 152 4.28 13.66 -0.10
CA VAL A 152 5.28 13.09 -1.02
C VAL A 152 4.74 12.98 -2.44
N PHE A 153 3.51 12.47 -2.62
CA PHE A 153 2.94 12.34 -3.97
C PHE A 153 2.68 13.71 -4.61
N ALA A 154 2.29 14.73 -3.83
CA ALA A 154 2.11 16.08 -4.35
C ALA A 154 3.43 16.71 -4.82
N GLU A 155 4.54 16.43 -4.13
CA GLU A 155 5.85 17.02 -4.39
C GLU A 155 6.64 16.27 -5.48
N ASP A 156 6.64 14.94 -5.43
CA ASP A 156 7.62 14.11 -6.13
C ASP A 156 7.04 13.27 -7.28
N ALA A 157 5.70 13.15 -7.41
CA ALA A 157 5.09 12.27 -8.41
C ALA A 157 5.42 12.64 -9.87
N ARG A 158 5.91 13.85 -10.10
CA ARG A 158 6.37 14.34 -11.41
C ARG A 158 7.61 13.63 -11.95
N ASN A 159 8.48 13.12 -11.07
CA ASN A 159 9.81 12.62 -11.46
C ASN A 159 10.36 11.51 -10.56
N MET A 160 9.57 11.00 -9.62
CA MET A 160 9.96 9.89 -8.73
C MET A 160 8.97 8.73 -8.92
N HIS A 161 9.50 7.52 -9.06
CA HIS A 161 8.65 6.33 -9.15
C HIS A 161 8.03 6.00 -7.79
N VAL A 162 6.88 5.33 -7.81
CA VAL A 162 6.05 5.10 -6.62
C VAL A 162 6.79 4.36 -5.50
N ALA A 163 7.65 3.39 -5.81
CA ALA A 163 8.42 2.69 -4.78
C ALA A 163 9.36 3.64 -3.99
N ASP A 164 10.08 4.54 -4.68
CA ASP A 164 10.95 5.53 -4.04
C ASP A 164 10.16 6.59 -3.27
N MET A 165 8.99 6.97 -3.80
CA MET A 165 8.06 7.81 -3.04
C MET A 165 7.64 7.13 -1.74
N LEU A 166 7.34 5.83 -1.73
CA LEU A 166 7.02 5.09 -0.51
C LEU A 166 8.22 4.98 0.45
N VAL A 167 9.45 4.90 -0.05
CA VAL A 167 10.67 5.03 0.78
C VAL A 167 10.77 6.43 1.41
N LYS A 168 10.41 7.50 0.67
CA LYS A 168 10.37 8.86 1.23
C LYS A 168 9.25 9.00 2.27
N VAL A 169 8.10 8.37 2.07
CA VAL A 169 7.01 8.29 3.07
C VAL A 169 7.49 7.61 4.35
N ASN A 170 8.14 6.44 4.23
CA ASN A 170 8.79 5.73 5.33
C ASN A 170 9.76 6.65 6.08
N ARG A 171 10.59 7.41 5.36
CA ARG A 171 11.52 8.38 5.96
C ARG A 171 10.77 9.46 6.76
N LEU A 172 9.69 10.03 6.23
CA LEU A 172 8.92 11.06 6.95
C LEU A 172 8.30 10.50 8.23
N ILE A 173 7.73 9.30 8.17
CA ILE A 173 7.08 8.64 9.31
C ILE A 173 8.09 8.28 10.39
N LYS A 174 9.26 7.75 10.02
CA LYS A 174 10.36 7.47 10.96
C LYS A 174 10.74 8.67 11.83
N HIS A 175 10.67 9.89 11.29
CA HIS A 175 11.02 11.11 12.03
C HIS A 175 9.87 11.68 12.88
N ARG A 176 8.63 11.16 12.73
CA ARG A 176 7.51 11.58 13.57
C ARG A 176 7.61 10.95 14.95
N GLU A 177 7.13 11.67 15.95
CA GLU A 177 7.08 11.21 17.33
C GLU A 177 5.79 11.72 17.98
N GLY A 178 5.14 10.84 18.74
CA GLY A 178 3.89 11.16 19.42
C GLY A 178 4.15 12.14 20.57
N HIS A 179 3.40 13.24 20.63
CA HIS A 179 3.49 14.19 21.74
C HIS A 179 2.20 14.21 22.54
N ALA A 180 2.09 13.29 23.51
CA ALA A 180 0.96 13.23 24.45
C ALA A 180 1.44 12.97 25.89
N PRO A 181 2.11 13.95 26.54
CA PRO A 181 2.67 13.78 27.89
C PRO A 181 1.65 13.20 28.89
N GLY A 182 2.07 12.21 29.68
CA GLY A 182 1.22 11.54 30.67
C GLY A 182 0.31 10.42 30.13
N THR A 183 0.39 10.10 28.83
CA THR A 183 -0.29 8.95 28.22
C THR A 183 0.72 7.92 27.70
N GLU A 184 0.27 6.70 27.45
CA GLU A 184 1.08 5.65 26.81
C GLU A 184 1.52 6.00 25.38
N PHE A 185 0.87 6.99 24.76
CA PHE A 185 1.20 7.51 23.43
C PHE A 185 2.23 8.65 23.48
N HIS A 186 2.81 8.98 24.64
CA HIS A 186 3.93 9.91 24.68
C HIS A 186 5.19 9.25 24.11
N ARG A 187 5.84 9.94 23.16
CA ARG A 187 7.05 9.49 22.45
C ARG A 187 6.92 8.19 21.67
N CYS A 188 5.70 7.73 21.42
CA CYS A 188 5.46 6.59 20.54
C CYS A 188 5.91 6.89 19.11
N LYS A 189 6.25 5.83 18.41
CA LYS A 189 6.72 5.81 17.03
C LYS A 189 5.73 5.04 16.16
N GLU A 190 5.85 5.24 14.87
CA GLU A 190 5.15 4.47 13.85
C GLU A 190 6.18 4.18 12.75
N MET A 191 6.03 3.04 12.08
CA MET A 191 6.78 2.74 10.89
C MET A 191 5.85 2.12 9.85
N SER A 192 5.78 2.72 8.68
CA SER A 192 5.06 2.17 7.54
C SER A 192 5.92 1.14 6.80
N GLU A 193 5.27 0.25 6.05
CA GLU A 193 5.92 -0.69 5.15
C GLU A 193 5.18 -0.74 3.81
N TYR A 194 5.86 -1.24 2.77
CA TYR A 194 5.19 -1.58 1.53
C TYR A 194 5.69 -2.91 0.98
N CYS A 195 4.83 -3.60 0.24
CA CYS A 195 5.16 -4.78 -0.54
C CYS A 195 4.90 -4.50 -2.02
N SER A 196 5.76 -5.02 -2.90
CA SER A 196 5.64 -4.79 -4.34
C SER A 196 5.84 -6.07 -5.13
N THR A 197 4.99 -6.27 -6.12
CA THR A 197 5.14 -7.22 -7.23
C THR A 197 5.16 -6.49 -8.58
N LEU A 198 5.45 -5.19 -8.57
CA LEU A 198 5.68 -4.42 -9.79
C LEU A 198 6.89 -4.98 -10.53
N CYS A 199 6.75 -5.14 -11.84
CA CYS A 199 7.82 -5.61 -12.73
C CYS A 199 8.58 -4.45 -13.41
N GLN A 200 8.12 -3.21 -13.23
CA GLN A 200 8.66 -2.00 -13.83
C GLN A 200 8.51 -0.81 -12.89
N ASP A 201 9.32 0.23 -13.10
CA ASP A 201 9.19 1.49 -12.38
C ASP A 201 7.87 2.19 -12.74
N LEU A 202 7.08 2.51 -11.73
CA LEU A 202 5.79 3.19 -11.89
C LEU A 202 5.93 4.69 -11.66
N TYR A 203 5.83 5.48 -12.72
CA TYR A 203 5.75 6.95 -12.67
C TYR A 203 4.31 7.42 -12.93
N LEU A 204 3.90 8.51 -12.28
CA LEU A 204 2.52 9.05 -12.41
C LEU A 204 2.41 10.23 -13.39
N PHE A 205 3.51 10.95 -13.63
CA PHE A 205 3.59 12.09 -14.55
C PHE A 205 2.37 13.06 -14.52
N PRO A 206 2.00 13.60 -13.35
CA PRO A 206 0.88 14.53 -13.23
C PRO A 206 1.02 15.72 -14.20
N GLY A 207 -0.08 16.04 -14.89
CA GLY A 207 -0.14 17.15 -15.84
C GLY A 207 0.17 16.77 -17.29
N ILE A 208 0.63 15.55 -17.57
CA ILE A 208 0.66 15.02 -18.93
C ILE A 208 -0.73 14.49 -19.26
N VAL A 209 -1.40 15.12 -20.23
CA VAL A 209 -2.63 14.59 -20.82
C VAL A 209 -2.21 13.76 -22.02
N SER A 210 -2.65 12.51 -22.11
CA SER A 210 -2.46 11.73 -23.33
C SER A 210 -3.24 12.39 -24.46
N GLU A 211 -2.53 12.90 -25.48
CA GLU A 211 -3.17 13.26 -26.75
C GLU A 211 -3.73 11.96 -27.36
N ASN A 212 -5.04 11.80 -27.30
CA ASN A 212 -5.77 10.74 -28.00
C ASN A 212 -6.04 11.16 -29.44
#